data_AF-A0A920H6S1-F1
#
_entry.id   AF-A0A920H6S1-F1
#
_cell.length_a   1.000
_cell.length_b   1.000
_cell.length_c   1.000
_cell.angle_alpha   90.00
_cell.angle_beta   90.00
_cell.angle_gamma   90.00
#
_symmetry.space_group_name_H-M   'P 1'
#
loop_
_entity.id
_entity.type
_entity.pdbx_description
1 polymer ?
#
loop_
_entity_poly.entity_id
_entity_poly.type
_entity_poly.pdbx_seq_one_letter_code
_entity_poly.pdbx_strand_id
1 'polypeptide(L)' 'MVGVASAITGPDIDRLCTLLCNLDTRVLKAGTASRTSVEHIGCFFIRVADDCLHVIGPRSSAGSLYNVISVAAKSAPF' A
#
# COMPACT_ATOMS: atom_id res chain seq x y z
N MET A 1 -17.26 4.51 -9.40
CA MET A 1 -16.17 4.90 -8.47
C MET A 1 -14.87 4.89 -9.26
N VAL A 2 -14.32 6.04 -9.63
CA VAL A 2 -13.06 6.05 -10.39
C VAL A 2 -11.90 6.18 -9.40
N GLY A 3 -11.18 5.08 -9.17
CA GLY A 3 -10.01 5.02 -8.30
C GLY A 3 -8.74 5.54 -8.97
N VAL A 4 -7.73 5.87 -8.17
CA VAL A 4 -6.35 6.11 -8.63
C VAL A 4 -5.51 4.93 -8.20
N ALA A 5 -4.69 4.41 -9.11
CA ALA A 5 -3.72 3.37 -8.82
C ALA A 5 -2.31 3.98 -8.77
N SER A 6 -1.59 3.74 -7.68
CA SER A 6 -0.18 4.10 -7.52
C SER A 6 0.63 2.83 -7.35
N ALA A 7 1.70 2.67 -8.15
CA ALA A 7 2.64 1.56 -8.02
C ALA A 7 3.84 1.96 -7.17
N ILE A 8 4.24 1.08 -6.26
CA ILE A 8 5.39 1.24 -5.37
C ILE A 8 6.30 0.05 -5.63
N THR A 9 7.58 0.30 -5.85
CA THR A 9 8.58 -0.73 -6.13
C THR A 9 9.78 -0.57 -5.22
N GLY A 10 10.28 -1.67 -4.66
CA GLY A 10 11.49 -1.67 -3.83
C GLY A 10 11.74 -3.00 -3.13
N PRO A 11 12.94 -3.20 -2.55
CA PRO A 11 13.31 -4.45 -1.88
C PRO A 11 12.57 -4.66 -0.54
N ASP A 12 12.22 -3.59 0.17
CA ASP A 12 11.65 -3.65 1.53
C ASP A 12 10.12 -3.45 1.56
N ILE A 13 9.41 -3.86 0.51
CA ILE A 13 7.95 -3.68 0.43
C ILE A 13 7.23 -4.46 1.53
N ASP A 14 7.75 -5.61 1.98
CA ASP A 14 7.16 -6.35 3.09
C ASP A 14 7.17 -5.54 4.41
N ARG A 15 8.25 -4.80 4.64
CA ARG A 15 8.39 -3.87 5.77
C ARG A 15 7.41 -2.71 5.63
N LEU A 16 7.31 -2.13 4.43
CA LEU A 16 6.37 -1.06 4.13
C LEU A 16 4.91 -1.51 4.35
N CYS A 17 4.55 -2.72 3.91
CA CYS A 17 3.22 -3.31 4.14
C CYS A 17 2.92 -3.42 5.64
N THR A 18 3.90 -3.84 6.44
CA THR A 18 3.76 -3.93 7.90
C THR A 18 3.51 -2.56 8.54
N LEU A 19 4.17 -1.50 8.02
CA LEU A 19 4.03 -0.12 8.52
C LEU A 19 2.71 0.55 8.11
N LEU A 20 2.16 0.25 6.93
CA LEU A 20 0.95 0.88 6.37
C LEU A 20 -0.37 0.38 7.01
N CYS A 21 -0.35 0.03 8.29
CA CYS A 21 -1.42 -0.61 9.05
C CYS A 21 -1.62 -2.09 8.71
N ASN A 22 -0.87 -2.94 9.44
CA ASN A 22 -1.18 -4.35 9.70
C ASN A 22 -1.71 -5.14 8.50
N LEU A 23 -1.20 -4.85 7.29
CA LEU A 23 -1.42 -5.68 6.13
C LEU A 23 -0.78 -7.02 6.48
N ASP A 24 -1.61 -8.04 6.66
CA ASP A 24 -1.14 -9.37 6.98
C ASP A 24 -0.29 -9.87 5.81
N THR A 25 1.04 -9.81 5.96
CA THR A 25 1.99 -10.23 4.92
C THR A 25 1.88 -11.74 4.65
N ARG A 26 1.24 -12.51 5.53
CA ARG A 26 0.93 -13.92 5.26
C ARG A 26 -0.19 -14.05 4.24
N VAL A 27 -1.11 -13.09 4.20
CA VAL A 27 -2.21 -13.01 3.22
C VAL A 27 -1.77 -12.27 1.96
N LEU A 28 -0.96 -11.22 2.09
CA LEU A 28 -0.53 -10.35 1.01
C LEU A 28 0.74 -10.90 0.30
N LYS A 29 0.57 -11.99 -0.44
CA LYS A 29 1.61 -12.59 -1.30
C LYS A 29 1.52 -12.08 -2.74
N ALA A 30 2.59 -12.25 -3.53
CA ALA A 30 2.55 -11.97 -4.97
C ALA A 30 1.33 -12.62 -5.65
N GLY A 31 0.57 -11.84 -6.40
CA GLY A 31 -0.69 -12.22 -7.04
C GLY A 31 -1.95 -12.03 -6.20
N THR A 32 -1.86 -11.59 -4.94
CA THR A 32 -3.04 -11.35 -4.09
C THR A 32 -3.38 -9.88 -3.92
N ALA A 33 -4.67 -9.63 -3.67
CA ALA A 33 -5.19 -8.32 -3.33
C ALA A 33 -5.80 -8.37 -1.92
N SER A 34 -5.47 -7.38 -1.11
CA SER A 34 -6.05 -7.19 0.23
C SER A 34 -6.72 -5.83 0.31
N ARG A 35 -7.89 -5.78 0.95
CA ARG A 35 -8.60 -4.53 1.24
C ARG A 35 -8.26 -4.11 2.65
N THR A 36 -7.76 -2.88 2.81
CA THR A 36 -7.51 -2.29 4.12
C THR A 36 -8.08 -0.87 4.18
N SER A 37 -8.13 -0.30 5.37
CA SER A 37 -8.49 1.10 5.59
C SER A 37 -7.28 1.84 6.10
N VAL A 38 -6.83 2.83 5.34
CA VAL A 38 -5.76 3.76 5.75
C VAL A 38 -6.44 5.09 6.02
N GLU A 39 -6.29 5.66 7.22
CA GLU A 39 -6.92 6.95 7.60
C GLU A 39 -8.45 6.95 7.36
N HIS A 40 -9.15 5.87 7.74
CA HIS A 40 -10.59 5.65 7.47
C HIS A 40 -11.01 5.61 5.99
N ILE A 41 -10.05 5.68 5.06
CA ILE A 41 -10.27 5.60 3.63
C ILE A 41 -10.06 4.15 3.19
N GLY A 42 -11.11 3.54 2.64
CA GLY A 42 -11.03 2.19 2.08
C GLY A 42 -10.13 2.14 0.85
N CYS A 43 -9.06 1.36 0.94
CA CYS A 43 -8.04 1.19 -0.11
C CYS A 43 -7.81 -0.29 -0.40
N PHE A 44 -7.39 -0.58 -1.63
CA PHE A 44 -6.99 -1.91 -2.03
C PHE A 44 -5.50 -1.94 -2.29
N PHE A 45 -4.84 -2.92 -1.71
CA PHE A 45 -3.42 -3.20 -1.89
C PHE A 45 -3.31 -4.47 -2.71
N ILE A 46 -2.57 -4.42 -3.82
CA ILE A 46 -2.39 -5.54 -4.73
C ILE A 46 -0.89 -5.81 -4.80
N ARG A 47 -0.46 -6.96 -4.31
CA ARG A 47 0.94 -7.36 -4.38
C ARG A 47 1.16 -8.02 -5.73
N VAL A 48 1.76 -7.29 -6.67
CA VAL A 48 1.98 -7.76 -8.05
C VAL A 48 3.19 -8.69 -8.10
N ALA A 49 4.24 -8.35 -7.36
CA ALA A 49 5.45 -9.16 -7.19
C ALA A 49 6.02 -8.94 -5.78
N ASP A 50 7.03 -9.70 -5.39
CA ASP A 50 7.70 -9.51 -4.11
C ASP A 50 8.26 -8.09 -3.95
N ASP A 51 8.76 -7.47 -5.01
CA ASP A 51 9.26 -6.09 -4.97
C ASP A 51 8.24 -5.04 -5.47
N CYS A 52 7.00 -5.42 -5.76
CA CYS A 52 6.00 -4.53 -6.40
C CYS A 52 4.64 -4.56 -5.70
N LEU A 53 4.18 -3.41 -5.24
CA LEU A 53 2.89 -3.21 -4.58
C LEU A 53 2.09 -2.09 -5.25
N HIS A 54 0.87 -2.38 -5.65
CA HIS A 54 -0.07 -1.41 -6.18
C HIS A 54 -1.09 -1.02 -5.11
N VAL A 55 -1.38 0.27 -5.02
CA VAL A 55 -2.39 0.80 -4.09
C VAL A 55 -3.48 1.48 -4.91
N ILE A 56 -4.72 1.05 -4.71
CA ILE A 56 -5.90 1.63 -5.35
C ILE A 56 -6.77 2.28 -4.28
N GLY A 57 -6.94 3.59 -4.38
CA GLY A 57 -7.78 4.37 -3.47
C GLY A 57 -8.74 5.31 -4.21
N PRO A 58 -9.70 5.91 -3.50
CA PRO A 58 -10.57 6.94 -4.07
C PRO A 58 -9.75 8.17 -4.46
N ARG A 59 -9.97 8.69 -5.69
CA ARG A 59 -9.21 9.84 -6.23
C ARG A 59 -9.23 11.06 -5.32
N SER A 60 -10.35 11.34 -4.66
CA SER A 60 -10.51 12.46 -3.73
C SER A 60 -9.51 12.43 -2.57
N SER A 61 -8.97 11.25 -2.25
CA SER A 61 -8.02 11.04 -1.15
C SER A 61 -6.63 10.62 -1.62
N ALA A 62 -6.34 10.70 -2.94
CA ALA A 62 -5.06 10.29 -3.51
C ALA A 62 -3.87 11.04 -2.88
N GLY A 63 -4.03 12.34 -2.56
CA GLY A 63 -2.98 13.13 -1.90
C GLY A 63 -2.71 12.70 -0.46
N SER A 64 -3.76 12.37 0.30
CA SER A 64 -3.62 11.86 1.68
C SER A 64 -2.94 10.49 1.68
N LEU A 65 -3.39 9.58 0.80
CA LEU A 65 -2.77 8.28 0.58
C LEU A 65 -1.29 8.39 0.23
N TYR A 66 -0.95 9.27 -0.72
CA TYR A 66 0.44 9.50 -1.11
C TYR A 66 1.29 9.99 0.07
N ASN A 67 0.76 10.89 0.90
CA ASN A 67 1.46 11.38 2.08
C ASN A 67 1.73 10.26 3.08
N VAL A 68 0.71 9.46 3.42
CA VAL A 68 0.85 8.34 4.36
C VAL A 68 1.85 7.31 3.84
N ILE A 69 1.76 6.95 2.56
CA ILE A 69 2.71 6.03 1.89
C ILE A 69 4.13 6.59 1.91
N SER A 70 4.30 7.87 1.59
CA SER A 70 5.61 8.53 1.60
C SER A 70 6.21 8.59 3.01
N VAL A 71 5.39 8.84 4.03
CA VAL A 71 5.82 8.83 5.43
C VAL A 71 6.23 7.42 5.85
N ALA A 72 5.41 6.41 5.56
CA ALA A 72 5.73 5.02 5.89
C ALA A 72 7.01 4.53 5.19
N ALA A 73 7.21 4.91 3.92
CA ALA A 73 8.42 4.59 3.17
C ALA A 73 9.67 5.27 3.76
N LYS A 74 9.56 6.52 4.22
CA LYS A 74 10.65 7.23 4.90
C LYS A 74 10.92 6.71 6.31
N SER A 75 9.89 6.20 6.98
CA SER A 75 9.97 5.65 8.34
C SER A 75 10.44 4.21 8.39
N ALA A 76 10.60 3.52 7.25
CA ALA A 76 11.30 2.25 7.19
C ALA A 76 12.81 2.52 7.27
N PRO A 77 13.48 2.25 8.42
CA PRO A 77 14.93 2.27 8.46
C PRO A 77 15.46 1.14 7.57
N PHE A 78 16.40 1.48 6.70
CA PHE A 78 17.19 0.56 5.89
C PHE A 78 18.09 -0.34 6.77
#